data_AF-A0A223B2P2-F1
#
_entry.id   AF-A0A223B2P2-F1
#
_cell.length_a   1.000
_cell.length_b   1.000
_cell.length_c   1.000
_cell.angle_alpha   90.00
_cell.angle_beta   90.00
_cell.angle_gamma   90.00
#
_symmetry.space_group_name_H-M   'P 1'
#
loop_
_entity.id
_entity.type
_entity.pdbx_description
1 polymer ?
#
loop_
_entity_poly.entity_id
_entity_poly.type
_entity_poly.pdbx_seq_one_letter_code
_entity_poly.pdbx_strand_id
1 'polypeptide(L)'
;MKENTAVYANGFTFLLSKEGGEAVLVFTQNQPKYDERKKAFSDNEGIEVETVIIPYKMVHGLCDALQDALRKEEEKEFTRS
;
A
#
# COMPACT_ATOMS: atom_id res chain seq x y z
N MET A 1 -21.16 -7.97 13.50
CA MET A 1 -20.17 -8.09 12.40
C MET A 1 -18.91 -7.37 12.86
N LYS A 2 -17.73 -7.93 12.59
CA LYS A 2 -16.43 -7.36 13.00
C LYS A 2 -16.09 -6.19 12.07
N GLU A 3 -15.69 -5.05 12.63
CA GLU A 3 -15.30 -3.86 11.87
C GLU A 3 -13.79 -3.85 11.65
N ASN A 4 -13.35 -4.40 10.53
CA ASN A 4 -12.01 -4.15 10.00
C ASN A 4 -12.08 -2.92 9.09
N THR A 5 -11.10 -2.02 9.20
CA THR A 5 -10.99 -0.86 8.30
C THR A 5 -10.07 -1.21 7.16
N ALA A 6 -10.56 -1.08 5.92
CA ALA A 6 -9.79 -1.27 4.70
C ALA A 6 -9.64 0.06 3.97
N VAL A 7 -8.42 0.39 3.54
CA VAL A 7 -8.12 1.55 2.70
C VAL A 7 -7.41 1.06 1.44
N TYR A 8 -7.84 1.60 0.30
CA TYR A 8 -7.26 1.30 -1.01
C TYR A 8 -6.57 2.54 -1.57
N ALA A 9 -5.37 2.36 -2.10
CA ALA A 9 -4.69 3.33 -2.94
C ALA A 9 -4.11 2.60 -4.17
N ASN A 10 -3.92 3.30 -5.28
CA ASN A 10 -3.36 2.67 -6.47
C ASN A 10 -1.98 2.08 -6.15
N GLY A 11 -1.86 0.75 -6.19
CA GLY A 11 -0.63 0.03 -5.88
C GLY A 11 -0.60 -0.69 -4.53
N PHE A 12 -1.53 -0.45 -3.60
CA PHE A 12 -1.61 -1.21 -2.34
C PHE A 12 -2.99 -1.18 -1.65
N THR A 13 -3.24 -2.17 -0.82
CA THR A 13 -4.35 -2.23 0.14
C THR A 13 -3.82 -2.26 1.56
N PHE A 14 -4.44 -1.49 2.46
CA PHE A 14 -4.12 -1.50 3.89
C PHE A 14 -5.33 -1.95 4.69
N LEU A 15 -5.18 -3.03 5.45
CA LEU A 15 -6.18 -3.59 6.35
C LEU A 15 -5.73 -3.38 7.79
N LEU A 16 -6.62 -2.87 8.63
CA LEU A 16 -6.34 -2.65 10.05
C LEU A 16 -7.32 -3.46 10.91
N SER A 17 -6.79 -4.31 11.80
CA SER A 17 -7.58 -5.07 12.76
C SER A 17 -7.07 -4.88 14.19
N LYS A 18 -7.78 -4.06 14.96
CA LYS A 18 -7.45 -3.82 16.37
C LYS A 18 -7.59 -5.09 17.23
N GLU A 19 -8.62 -5.89 16.96
CA GLU A 19 -8.85 -7.16 17.67
C GLU A 19 -7.83 -8.24 17.28
N GLY A 20 -7.45 -8.30 15.99
CA GLY A 20 -6.40 -9.20 15.51
C GLY A 20 -5.00 -8.81 15.98
N GLY A 21 -4.84 -7.59 16.50
CA GLY A 21 -3.55 -7.08 16.96
C GLY A 21 -2.57 -6.78 15.82
N GLU A 22 -3.05 -6.64 14.59
CA GLU A 22 -2.25 -6.49 13.38
C GLU A 22 -2.84 -5.49 12.38
N ALA A 23 -1.96 -4.98 11.53
CA ALA A 23 -2.25 -4.29 10.29
C ALA A 23 -1.57 -5.05 9.16
N VAL A 24 -2.24 -5.19 8.03
CA VAL A 24 -1.76 -5.90 6.85
C VAL A 24 -1.68 -4.91 5.70
N LEU A 25 -0.49 -4.75 5.14
CA LEU A 25 -0.24 -3.93 3.95
C LEU A 25 0.06 -4.87 2.79
N VAL A 26 -0.79 -4.86 1.77
CA VAL A 26 -0.71 -5.71 0.59
C VAL A 26 -0.34 -4.82 -0.59
N PHE A 27 0.84 -5.01 -1.18
CA PHE A 27 1.24 -4.31 -2.39
C PHE A 27 0.75 -5.06 -3.62
N THR A 28 0.09 -4.35 -4.52
CA THR A 28 -0.46 -4.90 -5.75
C THR A 28 0.16 -4.18 -6.93
N GLN A 29 0.85 -4.90 -7.81
CA GLN A 29 1.32 -4.31 -9.06
C GLN A 29 0.25 -4.51 -10.14
N ASN A 30 -0.31 -3.39 -10.59
CA ASN A 30 -1.17 -3.35 -11.76
C ASN A 30 -0.27 -3.44 -13.00
N GLN A 31 0.11 -4.65 -13.43
CA GLN A 31 0.73 -4.84 -14.75
C GLN A 31 -0.38 -5.06 -15.78
N PRO A 32 -0.51 -4.20 -16.82
CA PRO A 32 -1.39 -4.49 -17.93
C PRO A 32 -0.91 -5.77 -18.61
N LYS A 33 -1.72 -6.84 -18.59
CA LYS A 33 -1.41 -8.08 -19.31
C LYS A 33 -2.03 -8.02 -20.71
N TYR A 34 -1.24 -8.30 -21.74
CA TYR A 34 -1.76 -8.41 -23.09
C TYR A 34 -2.69 -9.63 -23.19
N ASP A 35 -3.97 -9.39 -23.46
CA ASP A 35 -4.96 -10.43 -23.73
C ASP A 35 -5.00 -10.67 -25.25
N GLU A 36 -4.41 -11.78 -25.70
CA GLU A 36 -4.37 -12.16 -27.12
C GLU A 36 -5.77 -12.35 -27.73
N ARG A 37 -6.77 -12.72 -26.92
CA ARG A 37 -8.15 -12.94 -27.40
C ARG A 37 -8.86 -11.60 -27.62
N LYS A 38 -8.60 -10.61 -26.77
CA LYS A 38 -9.14 -9.25 -26.89
C LYS A 38 -8.26 -8.32 -27.75
N LYS A 39 -7.05 -8.75 -28.11
CA LYS A 39 -6.00 -7.93 -28.76
C LYS A 39 -5.75 -6.60 -28.05
N ALA A 40 -5.92 -6.57 -26.74
CA ALA A 40 -5.82 -5.38 -25.92
C ALA A 40 -5.12 -5.74 -24.61
N PHE A 41 -4.47 -4.75 -23.98
CA PHE A 41 -4.09 -4.90 -22.58
C PHE A 41 -5.37 -4.93 -21.75
N SER A 42 -5.61 -6.05 -21.06
CA SER A 42 -6.74 -6.16 -20.14
C SER A 42 -6.36 -5.51 -18.81
N ASP A 43 -7.27 -4.70 -18.27
CA ASP A 43 -7.31 -4.35 -16.85
C ASP A 43 -7.64 -5.64 -16.07
N ASN A 44 -6.67 -6.52 -15.88
CA ASN A 44 -6.83 -7.72 -15.05
C ASN A 44 -6.23 -7.48 -13.67
N GLU A 45 -6.86 -8.14 -12.69
CA GLU A 45 -6.67 -8.05 -11.24
C GLU A 45 -5.20 -7.87 -10.85
N GLY A 46 -4.92 -6.80 -10.09
CA GLY A 46 -3.58 -6.49 -9.61
C GLY A 46 -2.95 -7.72 -8.95
N ILE A 47 -1.73 -8.05 -9.36
CA ILE A 47 -1.00 -9.15 -8.77
C ILE A 47 -0.50 -8.67 -7.41
N GLU A 48 -0.86 -9.39 -6.34
CA GLU A 48 -0.20 -9.21 -5.05
C GLU A 48 1.29 -9.54 -5.21
N VAL A 49 2.13 -8.54 -4.98
CA VAL A 49 3.59 -8.65 -5.11
C VAL A 49 4.23 -8.93 -3.76
N GLU A 50 3.69 -8.34 -2.70
CA GLU A 50 4.25 -8.44 -1.35
C GLU A 50 3.17 -8.18 -0.31
N THR A 51 3.21 -8.90 0.80
CA THR A 51 2.36 -8.65 1.97
C THR A 51 3.22 -8.46 3.22
N VAL A 52 3.01 -7.35 3.90
CA VAL A 52 3.69 -7.00 5.15
C VAL A 52 2.68 -7.01 6.29
N ILE A 53 2.97 -7.78 7.34
CA ILE A 53 2.16 -7.85 8.57
C ILE A 53 2.87 -7.05 9.66
N ILE A 54 2.13 -6.12 10.27
CA ILE A 54 2.66 -5.15 11.22
C ILE A 54 1.84 -5.24 12.51
N PRO A 55 2.47 -5.37 13.70
CA PRO A 55 1.72 -5.35 14.96
C PRO A 55 0.94 -4.03 15.11
N TYR A 56 -0.32 -4.10 15.53
CA TYR A 56 -1.21 -2.94 15.67
C TYR A 56 -0.58 -1.81 16.50
N LYS A 57 0.11 -2.17 17.58
CA LYS A 57 0.80 -1.22 18.48
C LYS A 57 1.91 -0.41 17.80
N MET A 58 2.40 -0.85 16.63
CA MET A 58 3.47 -0.20 15.88
C MET A 58 2.96 0.69 14.74
N VAL A 59 1.66 0.68 14.44
CA VAL A 59 1.07 1.42 13.31
C VAL A 59 1.34 2.92 13.41
N HIS A 60 1.19 3.51 14.60
CA HIS A 60 1.50 4.93 14.79
C HIS A 60 2.97 5.24 14.48
N GLY A 61 3.91 4.46 15.01
CA GLY A 61 5.34 4.66 14.76
C GLY A 61 5.71 4.47 13.28
N LEU A 62 5.03 3.55 12.58
CA LEU A 62 5.19 3.41 11.13
C LEU A 62 4.72 4.67 10.38
N CYS A 63 3.54 5.18 10.71
CA CYS A 63 3.02 6.40 10.08
C CYS A 63 3.94 7.60 10.31
N ASP A 64 4.42 7.79 11.54
CA ASP A 64 5.34 8.87 11.89
C ASP A 64 6.66 8.76 11.12
N ALA A 65 7.21 7.55 11.01
CA ALA A 65 8.44 7.30 10.27
C ALA A 65 8.27 7.55 8.75
N LEU A 66 7.14 7.13 8.16
CA LEU A 66 6.84 7.37 6.75
C LEU A 66 6.68 8.87 6.47
N GLN A 67 5.98 9.61 7.33
CA GLN A 67 5.81 11.06 7.19
C GLN A 67 7.14 11.82 7.33
N ASP A 68 7.97 11.46 8.33
CA ASP A 68 9.28 12.08 8.52
C ASP A 68 10.21 11.80 7.32
N ALA A 69 10.20 10.57 6.80
CA ALA A 69 10.97 10.20 5.62
C ALA A 69 10.53 11.00 4.38
N LEU A 70 9.23 11.13 4.16
CA LEU A 70 8.68 11.90 3.04
C LEU A 70 9.09 13.38 3.12
N ARG A 71 8.88 14.01 4.29
CA ARG A 71 9.27 15.41 4.52
C ARG A 71 10.75 15.64 4.23
N LYS A 72 11.62 14.77 4.76
CA LYS A 72 13.08 14.88 4.55
C LYS A 72 13.47 14.77 3.07
N GLU A 73 12.70 14.04 2.27
CA GLU A 73 12.97 13.92 0.84
C GLU A 73 12.52 15.17 0.07
N GLU A 74 11.32 15.68 0.36
CA GLU A 74 10.78 16.90 -0.24
C GLU A 74 11.64 18.15 0.07
N GLU A 75 12.18 18.25 1.28
CA GLU A 75 13.10 19.34 1.68
C GLU A 75 14.43 19.32 0.91
N LYS A 76 14.90 18.15 0.45
CA LYS A 76 16.11 18.04 -0.39
C LYS A 76 15.87 18.55 -1.81
N GLU A 77 14.68 18.38 -2.36
CA GLU A 77 14.36 18.90 -3.69
C GLU A 77 14.24 20.43 -3.66
N PHE A 78 13.71 20.99 -2.58
CA PHE A 78 13.59 22.45 -2.40
C PHE A 78 14.93 23.17 -2.28
N THR A 79 15.94 22.53 -1.69
CA THR A 79 17.29 23.10 -1.54
C THR A 79 18.19 22.94 -2.76
N ARG A 80 17.77 22.15 -3.75
CA ARG A 80 18.48 21.92 -5.03
C ARG A 80 17.93 22.75 -6.19
N SER A 81 16.83 23.46 -5.98
CA SER A 81 16.17 24.35 -6.97
C SER A 81 16.57 25.80 -6.74
#